data_AF-A0A7W5AUA3-F1
#
_entry.id   AF-A0A7W5AUA3-F1
#
_cell.length_a   1.000
_cell.length_b   1.000
_cell.length_c   1.000
_cell.angle_alpha   90.00
_cell.angle_beta   90.00
_cell.angle_gamma   90.00
#
_symmetry.space_group_name_H-M   'P 1'
#
loop_
_entity.id
_entity.type
_entity.pdbx_description
1 polymer ?
#
loop_
_entity_poly.entity_id
_entity_poly.type
_entity_poly.pdbx_seq_one_letter_code
_entity_poly.pdbx_strand_id
1 'polypeptide(L)'
;MSFCCGASMIGTNGTLKHFRTHIHNVPILFCPVCHRVEIHHGIENEYEILAEYAHGDGASEVDFLEYVEQDGTVLFENCVNNENEDPIDVVTNQIDMALDLLSFASQIGDEAWSQELKKRLNVLVQRKMKLRQRRTSEGYC
;
A
#
# COMPACT_ATOMS: atom_id res chain seq x y z
N MET A 1 2.73 -11.29 0.39
CA MET A 1 2.07 -10.08 0.92
C MET A 1 3.12 -9.17 1.52
N SER A 2 3.20 -7.95 0.99
CA SER A 2 4.02 -6.87 1.54
C SER A 2 3.31 -6.25 2.75
N PHE A 3 4.02 -6.18 3.88
CA PHE A 3 3.53 -5.60 5.13
C PHE A 3 4.39 -4.41 5.52
N CYS A 4 3.75 -3.30 5.93
CA CYS A 4 4.44 -2.11 6.40
C CYS A 4 3.70 -1.51 7.60
N CYS A 5 4.44 -1.16 8.66
CA CYS A 5 3.89 -0.60 9.90
C CYS A 5 2.73 -1.40 10.51
N GLY A 6 2.72 -2.72 10.31
CA GLY A 6 1.71 -3.63 10.84
C GLY A 6 0.40 -3.71 10.04
N ALA A 7 0.33 -3.06 8.88
CA ALA A 7 -0.78 -3.19 7.93
C ALA A 7 -0.31 -3.89 6.65
N SER A 8 -1.22 -4.57 5.97
CA SER A 8 -0.99 -4.96 4.57
C SER A 8 -0.90 -3.69 3.71
N MET A 9 0.01 -3.70 2.74
CA MET A 9 0.12 -2.61 1.77
C MET A 9 -1.02 -2.68 0.75
N ILE A 10 -1.39 -1.52 0.20
CA ILE A 10 -2.44 -1.32 -0.80
C ILE A 10 -1.76 -1.21 -2.16
N GLY A 11 -2.25 -1.94 -3.16
CA GLY A 11 -1.78 -1.84 -4.54
C GLY A 11 -2.41 -0.63 -5.23
N THR A 12 -1.58 0.16 -5.92
CA THR A 12 -1.99 1.39 -6.60
C THR A 12 -1.25 1.61 -7.91
N ASN A 13 -1.80 2.41 -8.82
CA ASN A 13 -0.99 3.10 -9.84
C ASN A 13 -0.68 4.55 -9.43
N GLY A 14 0.61 4.87 -9.31
CA GLY A 14 1.07 6.19 -8.88
C GLY A 14 1.96 6.90 -9.90
N THR A 15 2.33 8.14 -9.58
CA THR A 15 3.39 8.87 -10.28
C THR A 15 4.65 8.89 -9.43
N LEU A 16 5.77 8.43 -9.99
CA LEU A 16 7.08 8.48 -9.35
C LEU A 16 7.98 9.49 -10.05
N LYS A 17 8.86 10.11 -9.28
CA LYS A 17 9.84 11.06 -9.80
C LYS A 17 11.23 10.43 -9.79
N HIS A 18 11.86 10.41 -10.96
CA HIS A 18 13.25 10.01 -11.13
C HIS A 18 14.03 11.19 -11.71
N PHE A 19 14.89 11.82 -10.89
CA PHE A 19 15.57 13.09 -11.18
C PHE A 19 14.62 14.23 -11.61
N ARG A 20 14.52 14.49 -12.92
CA ARG A 20 13.68 15.53 -13.53
C ARG A 20 12.52 14.95 -14.35
N THR A 21 12.42 13.63 -14.39
CA THR A 21 11.41 12.87 -15.12
C THR A 21 10.34 12.42 -14.15
N HIS A 22 9.08 12.68 -14.49
CA HIS A 22 7.94 12.05 -13.83
C HIS A 22 7.46 10.87 -14.67
N ILE A 23 7.21 9.75 -13.99
CA ILE A 23 6.75 8.52 -14.61
C ILE A 23 5.38 8.21 -14.01
N HIS A 24 4.35 8.26 -14.85
CA HIS A 24 2.96 8.04 -14.47
C HIS A 24 2.60 6.55 -14.54
N ASN A 25 1.48 6.22 -13.91
CA ASN A 25 0.86 4.89 -13.93
C ASN A 25 1.81 3.76 -13.50
N VAL A 26 2.75 4.05 -12.61
CA VAL A 26 3.68 3.06 -12.08
C VAL A 26 2.95 2.23 -11.03
N PRO A 27 2.94 0.89 -11.14
CA PRO A 27 2.38 0.03 -10.11
C PRO A 27 3.22 0.13 -8.82
N ILE A 28 2.58 0.61 -7.75
CA ILE A 28 3.18 0.85 -6.44
C ILE A 28 2.40 0.15 -5.33
N LEU A 29 3.07 -0.04 -4.20
CA LEU A 29 2.53 -0.47 -2.94
C LEU A 29 2.54 0.71 -1.97
N PHE A 30 1.39 0.99 -1.36
CA PHE A 30 1.20 2.09 -0.43
C PHE A 30 0.85 1.59 0.97
N CYS A 31 1.56 2.08 1.98
CA CYS A 31 1.22 1.80 3.38
C CYS A 31 0.15 2.77 3.90
N PRO A 32 -1.05 2.31 4.30
CA PRO A 32 -2.11 3.19 4.81
C PRO A 32 -1.80 3.81 6.18
N VAL A 33 -0.74 3.37 6.85
CA VAL A 33 -0.36 3.83 8.20
C VAL A 33 0.67 4.97 8.11
N CYS A 34 1.80 4.72 7.46
CA CYS A 34 2.92 5.67 7.36
C CYS A 34 3.04 6.37 6.00
N HIS A 35 2.21 6.00 5.03
CA HIS A 35 2.24 6.50 3.65
C HIS A 35 3.54 6.21 2.91
N ARG A 36 4.32 5.21 3.34
CA ARG A 36 5.45 4.70 2.57
C ARG A 36 4.94 4.17 1.23
N VAL A 37 5.61 4.58 0.16
CA VAL A 37 5.39 4.11 -1.20
C VAL A 37 6.59 3.26 -1.61
N GLU A 38 6.32 2.10 -2.18
CA GLU A 38 7.31 1.19 -2.74
C GLU A 38 6.87 0.81 -4.15
N ILE A 39 7.82 0.55 -5.06
CA ILE A 39 7.50 0.02 -6.37
C ILE A 39 7.05 -1.44 -6.22
N HIS A 40 6.07 -1.87 -6.99
CA HIS A 40 5.63 -3.26 -6.95
C HIS A 40 6.78 -4.19 -7.40
N HIS A 41 7.08 -5.25 -6.64
CA HIS A 41 8.23 -6.13 -6.92
C HIS A 41 8.21 -6.77 -8.32
N GLY A 42 7.02 -6.90 -8.92
CA GLY A 42 6.84 -7.52 -10.24
C GLY A 42 7.19 -6.60 -11.41
N ILE A 43 7.52 -5.34 -11.13
CA ILE A 43 7.72 -4.28 -12.13
C ILE A 43 9.00 -3.46 -11.87
N GLU A 44 9.71 -3.78 -10.78
CA GLU A 44 10.85 -3.01 -10.29
C GLU A 44 11.96 -2.89 -11.34
N ASN A 45 12.29 -4.00 -12.03
CA ASN A 45 13.31 -4.00 -13.07
C ASN A 45 12.88 -3.17 -14.29
N GLU A 46 11.64 -3.35 -14.74
CA GLU A 46 11.08 -2.64 -15.89
C GLU A 46 11.03 -1.13 -15.63
N TYR A 47 10.65 -0.74 -14.41
CA TYR A 47 10.67 0.64 -13.97
C TYR A 47 12.09 1.21 -13.93
N GLU A 48 13.06 0.51 -13.34
CA GLU A 48 14.44 1.00 -13.27
C GLU A 48 15.02 1.25 -14.66
N ILE A 49 14.78 0.32 -15.59
CA ILE A 49 15.23 0.44 -16.98
C ILE A 49 14.57 1.66 -17.65
N LEU A 50 13.24 1.78 -17.59
CA LEU A 50 12.52 2.89 -18.21
C LEU A 50 12.95 4.24 -17.63
N ALA A 51 13.15 4.31 -16.31
CA ALA A 51 13.53 5.54 -15.64
C ALA A 51 14.90 6.06 -16.09
N GLU A 52 15.88 5.18 -16.21
CA GLU A 52 17.23 5.52 -16.68
C GLU A 52 17.22 5.95 -18.17
N TYR A 53 16.49 5.24 -19.04
CA TYR A 53 16.35 5.63 -20.45
C TYR A 53 15.66 6.99 -20.60
N ALA A 54 14.54 7.18 -19.93
CA ALA A 54 13.79 8.43 -19.98
C ALA A 54 14.62 9.62 -19.46
N HIS A 55 15.43 9.38 -18.42
CA HIS A 55 16.37 10.38 -17.93
C HIS A 55 17.46 10.70 -18.96
N GLY A 56 18.06 9.67 -19.57
CA GLY A 56 19.09 9.80 -20.60
C GLY A 56 18.62 10.59 -21.83
N ASP A 57 17.37 10.39 -22.23
CA ASP A 57 16.73 11.09 -23.35
C ASP A 57 16.21 12.49 -23.00
N GLY A 58 16.26 12.87 -21.71
CA GLY A 58 15.79 14.16 -21.22
C GLY A 58 14.27 14.31 -21.22
N ALA A 59 13.52 13.21 -21.23
CA ALA A 59 12.06 13.22 -21.15
C ALA A 59 11.61 13.74 -19.79
N SER A 60 10.69 14.70 -19.76
CA SER A 60 10.16 15.27 -18.52
C SER A 60 8.98 14.47 -17.94
N GLU A 61 8.19 13.84 -18.81
CA GLU A 61 6.98 13.08 -18.45
C GLU A 61 6.96 11.81 -19.30
N VAL A 62 6.65 10.68 -18.67
CA VAL A 62 6.57 9.35 -19.31
C VAL A 62 5.38 8.61 -18.70
N ASP A 63 4.63 7.87 -19.52
CA ASP A 63 3.59 6.96 -19.04
C ASP A 63 4.15 5.53 -19.02
N PHE A 64 4.19 4.89 -17.84
CA PHE A 64 4.71 3.53 -17.71
C PHE A 64 3.95 2.51 -18.58
N LEU A 65 2.63 2.68 -18.72
CA LEU A 65 1.77 1.73 -19.43
C LEU A 65 1.99 1.75 -20.95
N GLU A 66 2.62 2.79 -21.50
CA GLU A 66 2.97 2.86 -22.92
C GLU A 66 4.18 1.98 -23.28
N TYR A 67 5.03 1.65 -22.29
CA TYR A 67 6.31 0.96 -22.52
C TYR A 67 6.35 -0.46 -21.95
N VAL A 68 5.43 -0.81 -21.06
CA VAL A 68 5.41 -2.11 -20.39
C VAL A 68 4.04 -2.75 -20.55
N GLU A 69 4.00 -3.85 -21.31
CA GLU A 69 2.81 -4.70 -21.42
C GLU A 69 2.67 -5.55 -20.17
N GLN A 70 1.93 -5.04 -19.17
CA GLN A 70 1.60 -5.80 -17.97
C GLN A 70 0.13 -5.61 -17.60
N ASP A 71 -0.53 -6.72 -17.26
CA ASP A 71 -1.89 -6.65 -16.76
C ASP A 71 -1.87 -6.19 -15.29
N GLY A 72 -2.19 -4.91 -15.09
CA GLY A 72 -2.26 -4.30 -13.76
C GLY A 72 -3.24 -5.01 -12.82
N THR A 73 -4.24 -5.73 -13.34
CA THR A 73 -5.16 -6.50 -12.48
C THR A 73 -4.48 -7.69 -11.83
N VAL A 74 -3.57 -8.37 -12.52
CA VAL A 74 -2.82 -9.53 -12.01
C VAL A 74 -1.81 -9.11 -10.92
N LEU A 75 -1.21 -7.92 -11.05
CA LEU A 75 -0.22 -7.42 -10.09
C LEU A 75 -0.83 -7.22 -8.70
N PHE A 76 -2.09 -6.79 -8.62
CA PHE A 76 -2.74 -6.43 -7.36
C PHE A 76 -3.69 -7.51 -6.82
N GLU A 77 -3.80 -8.70 -7.43
CA GLU A 77 -4.67 -9.78 -6.94
C GLU A 77 -4.41 -10.18 -5.48
N ASN A 78 -3.16 -10.02 -5.03
CA ASN A 78 -2.76 -10.34 -3.66
C ASN A 78 -2.95 -9.16 -2.68
N CYS A 79 -3.42 -8.01 -3.15
CA CYS A 79 -3.71 -6.85 -2.31
C CYS A 79 -5.15 -6.93 -1.79
N VAL A 80 -5.30 -6.91 -0.47
CA VAL A 80 -6.61 -7.12 0.16
C VAL A 80 -7.53 -5.90 0.05
N ASN A 81 -6.94 -4.71 -0.08
CA ASN A 81 -7.67 -3.45 -0.17
C ASN A 81 -7.27 -2.75 -1.47
N ASN A 82 -8.21 -2.02 -2.06
CA ASN A 82 -7.98 -1.19 -3.25
C ASN A 82 -7.98 0.31 -2.92
N GLU A 83 -7.51 1.14 -3.86
CA GLU A 83 -7.40 2.59 -3.71
C GLU A 83 -8.72 3.34 -3.50
N ASN A 84 -9.84 2.75 -3.95
CA ASN A 84 -11.13 3.42 -3.98
C ASN A 84 -11.90 3.30 -2.66
N GLU A 85 -11.35 2.60 -1.67
CA GLU A 85 -11.95 2.42 -0.35
C GLU A 85 -11.69 3.63 0.58
N ASP A 86 -12.68 4.03 1.38
CA ASP A 86 -12.48 5.05 2.42
C ASP A 86 -11.35 4.57 3.36
N PRO A 87 -10.34 5.42 3.67
CA PRO A 87 -9.25 5.04 4.57
C PRO A 87 -9.70 4.46 5.91
N ILE A 88 -10.88 4.83 6.42
CA ILE A 88 -11.44 4.26 7.64
C ILE A 88 -11.96 2.83 7.45
N ASP A 89 -12.46 2.51 6.27
CA ASP A 89 -13.00 1.20 5.91
C ASP A 89 -11.84 0.25 5.67
N VAL A 90 -10.81 0.70 4.93
CA VAL A 90 -9.51 0.01 4.79
C VAL A 90 -8.95 -0.41 6.14
N VAL A 91 -8.84 0.53 7.09
CA VAL A 91 -8.29 0.25 8.42
C VAL A 91 -9.22 -0.65 9.24
N THR A 92 -10.54 -0.54 9.06
CA THR A 92 -11.51 -1.40 9.75
C THR A 92 -11.41 -2.84 9.27
N ASN A 93 -11.38 -3.07 7.95
CA ASN A 93 -11.20 -4.39 7.36
C ASN A 93 -9.89 -5.05 7.82
N GLN A 94 -8.79 -4.27 7.90
CA GLN A 94 -7.50 -4.76 8.39
C GLN A 94 -7.53 -5.13 9.88
N ILE A 95 -8.32 -4.43 10.70
CA ILE A 95 -8.53 -4.78 12.12
C ILE A 95 -9.29 -6.10 12.22
N ASP A 96 -10.39 -6.24 11.48
CA ASP A 96 -11.24 -7.44 11.54
C ASP A 96 -10.46 -8.69 11.12
N MET A 97 -9.69 -8.62 10.02
CA MET A 97 -8.81 -9.71 9.61
C MET A 97 -7.72 -10.04 10.65
N ALA A 98 -7.12 -9.02 11.28
CA ALA A 98 -6.11 -9.26 12.30
C ALA A 98 -6.71 -9.90 13.57
N LEU A 99 -7.97 -9.62 13.89
CA LEU A 99 -8.71 -10.28 14.98
C LEU A 99 -9.04 -11.74 14.64
N ASP A 100 -9.46 -12.02 13.41
CA ASP A 100 -9.72 -13.39 12.94
C ASP A 100 -8.44 -14.24 12.99
N LEU A 101 -7.33 -13.71 12.48
CA LEU A 101 -6.02 -14.37 12.57
C LEU A 101 -5.56 -14.55 14.01
N LEU A 102 -5.85 -13.61 14.90
CA LEU A 102 -5.48 -13.72 16.31
C LEU A 102 -6.25 -14.84 17.00
N SER A 103 -7.55 -14.98 16.67
CA SER A 103 -8.37 -16.10 17.13
C SER A 103 -7.77 -17.43 16.70
N PHE A 104 -7.40 -17.55 15.42
CA PHE A 104 -6.77 -18.76 14.89
C PHE A 104 -5.39 -19.05 15.50
N ALA A 105 -4.51 -18.05 15.61
CA ALA A 105 -3.20 -18.17 16.24
C ALA A 105 -3.30 -18.64 17.69
N SER A 106 -4.29 -18.12 18.43
CA SER A 106 -4.56 -18.52 19.82
C SER A 106 -5.06 -19.97 19.90
N GLN A 107 -5.88 -20.42 18.95
CA GLN A 107 -6.38 -21.81 18.90
C GLN A 107 -5.27 -22.83 18.67
N ILE A 108 -4.28 -22.50 17.83
CA ILE A 108 -3.15 -23.39 17.55
C ILE A 108 -2.00 -23.25 18.56
N GLY A 109 -2.12 -22.32 19.53
CA GLY A 109 -1.11 -22.11 20.57
C GLY A 109 0.15 -21.38 20.09
N ASP A 110 0.10 -20.67 18.96
CA ASP A 110 1.23 -19.89 18.46
C ASP A 110 1.28 -18.53 19.17
N GLU A 111 2.02 -18.49 20.28
CA GLU A 111 2.16 -17.27 21.09
C GLU A 111 2.99 -16.20 20.37
N ALA A 112 3.99 -16.59 19.58
CA ALA A 112 4.82 -15.64 18.86
C ALA A 112 3.99 -14.89 17.81
N TRP A 113 3.16 -15.62 17.06
CA TRP A 113 2.27 -15.03 16.08
C TRP A 113 1.17 -14.20 16.74
N SER A 114 0.61 -14.68 17.84
CA SER A 114 -0.39 -13.93 18.63
C SER A 114 0.15 -12.59 19.14
N GLN A 115 1.40 -12.56 19.62
CA GLN A 115 2.04 -11.31 20.06
C GLN A 115 2.28 -10.33 18.90
N GLU A 116 2.66 -10.84 17.73
CA GLU A 116 2.81 -10.03 16.53
C GLU A 116 1.47 -9.42 16.10
N LEU A 117 0.39 -10.20 16.08
CA LEU A 117 -0.95 -9.72 15.73
C LEU A 117 -1.47 -8.66 16.74
N LYS A 118 -1.21 -8.83 18.04
CA LYS A 118 -1.54 -7.82 19.06
C LYS A 118 -0.81 -6.50 18.81
N LYS A 119 0.46 -6.53 18.42
CA LYS A 119 1.21 -5.31 18.05
C LYS A 119 0.60 -4.61 16.84
N ARG A 120 0.26 -5.38 15.80
CA ARG A 120 -0.41 -4.87 14.58
C ARG A 120 -1.74 -4.21 14.90
N LEU A 121 -2.60 -4.89 15.67
CA LEU A 121 -3.89 -4.36 16.12
C LEU A 121 -3.75 -3.03 16.84
N ASN A 122 -2.75 -2.90 17.73
CA ASN A 122 -2.53 -1.65 18.44
C ASN A 122 -2.25 -0.48 17.46
N VAL A 123 -1.37 -0.69 16.48
CA VAL A 123 -1.07 0.34 15.46
C VAL A 123 -2.32 0.69 14.64
N LEU A 124 -3.09 -0.31 14.20
CA LEU A 124 -4.31 -0.10 13.41
C LEU A 124 -5.39 0.65 14.19
N VAL A 125 -5.59 0.32 15.47
CA VAL A 125 -6.54 1.03 16.35
C VAL A 125 -6.13 2.49 16.52
N GLN A 126 -4.84 2.76 16.77
CA GLN A 126 -4.36 4.15 16.86
C GLN A 126 -4.59 4.92 15.55
N ARG A 127 -4.38 4.27 14.40
CA ARG A 127 -4.65 4.87 13.09
C ARG A 127 -6.14 5.17 12.89
N LYS A 128 -7.03 4.23 13.23
CA LYS A 128 -8.50 4.42 13.16
C LYS A 128 -8.95 5.60 14.00
N MET A 129 -8.42 5.76 15.21
CA MET A 129 -8.75 6.89 16.08
C MET A 129 -8.34 8.24 15.48
N LYS A 130 -7.14 8.33 14.89
CA LYS A 130 -6.68 9.54 14.18
C LYS A 130 -7.56 9.89 12.99
N LEU A 131 -8.00 8.89 12.20
CA LEU A 131 -8.90 9.11 11.06
C LEU A 131 -10.27 9.62 11.53
N ARG A 132 -10.82 9.07 12.61
CA ARG A 132 -12.09 9.55 13.20
C ARG A 132 -11.99 11.01 13.67
N GLN A 133 -10.89 11.39 14.33
CA GLN A 133 -10.68 12.77 14.79
C GLN A 133 -10.64 13.77 13.62
N ARG A 134 -10.02 13.39 12.49
CA ARG A 134 -9.96 14.23 11.28
C ARG A 134 -11.33 14.45 10.65
N ARG A 135 -12.15 13.40 10.51
CA ARG A 135 -13.53 13.53 9.99
C ARG A 135 -14.39 14.44 10.86
N THR A 136 -14.24 14.38 12.19
CA THR A 136 -14.99 15.27 13.08
C THR A 136 -14.57 16.74 12.98
N SER A 137 -13.31 17.04 12.63
CA SER A 137 -12.86 18.41 12.39
C SER A 137 -13.27 18.99 11.04
N GLU A 138 -13.42 18.16 10.01
CA GLU A 138 -13.84 18.59 8.66
C GLU A 138 -15.35 18.89 8.59
N GLY A 139 -16.16 18.36 9.50
CA GLY A 139 -17.60 18.63 9.58
C GLY A 139 -17.99 19.95 10.25
N TYR A 140 -17.02 20.81 10.60
CA TYR A 140 -17.23 22.10 11.29
C TYR A 140 -16.87 23.34 10.43
N CYS A 141 -16.65 23.19 9.12
CA CYS A 141 -16.46 24.29 8.18
C CYS A 141 -17.58 24.37 7.13
#